data_AF-A0AB36DJ82-F1
#
_entry.id   AF-A0AB36DJ82-F1
#
_cell.length_a   1.000
_cell.length_b   1.000
_cell.length_c   1.000
_cell.angle_alpha   90.00
_cell.angle_beta   90.00
_cell.angle_gamma   90.00
#
_symmetry.space_group_name_H-M   'P 1'
#
loop_
_entity.id
_entity.type
_entity.pdbx_description
1 polymer ?
#
loop_
_entity_poly.entity_id
_entity_poly.type
_entity_poly.pdbx_seq_one_letter_code
_entity_poly.pdbx_strand_id
1 'polypeptide(L)'
;MDGEMEIKNYKKLIAENIKLDWLLEVANRNGKSEVAMVHEIYDVICDMVCYPRKQVVIKETTYPWATVKSQFLKLRYQHIGDILNRIVDAELGIKNMSAYLVSTLYSASLVGTIEAEASMHDDYLKYLRGNPYWERRF
;
A
#
# COMPACT_ATOMS: atom_id res chain seq x y z
N MET A 1 14.40 -21.34 -16.63
CA MET A 1 13.32 -21.14 -17.61
C MET A 1 11.94 -21.12 -16.94
N ASP A 2 11.63 -22.00 -15.99
CA ASP A 2 10.30 -22.03 -15.33
C ASP A 2 10.06 -20.85 -14.36
N GLY A 3 11.03 -20.55 -13.49
CA GLY A 3 10.89 -19.46 -12.50
C GLY A 3 10.79 -18.05 -13.08
N GLU A 4 11.37 -17.78 -14.26
CA GLU A 4 11.25 -16.47 -14.92
C GLU A 4 9.83 -16.22 -15.46
N MET A 5 9.17 -17.28 -15.93
CA MET A 5 7.78 -17.21 -16.40
C MET A 5 6.83 -17.00 -15.21
N GLU A 6 7.09 -17.67 -14.09
CA GLU A 6 6.33 -17.52 -12.86
C GLU A 6 6.41 -16.08 -12.30
N ILE A 7 7.62 -15.49 -12.27
CA ILE A 7 7.80 -14.09 -11.84
C ILE A 7 7.03 -13.13 -12.75
N LYS A 8 7.09 -13.31 -14.07
CA LYS A 8 6.33 -12.47 -15.01
C LYS A 8 4.82 -12.57 -14.78
N ASN A 9 4.31 -13.77 -14.53
CA ASN A 9 2.89 -13.99 -14.24
C ASN A 9 2.48 -13.31 -12.93
N TYR A 10 3.28 -13.40 -11.87
CA TYR A 10 2.99 -12.71 -10.62
C TYR A 10 3.04 -11.19 -10.76
N LYS A 11 4.03 -10.64 -11.46
CA LYS A 11 4.09 -9.20 -11.73
C LYS A 11 2.83 -8.70 -12.44
N LYS A 12 2.37 -9.41 -13.47
CA LYS A 12 1.13 -9.10 -14.17
C LYS A 12 -0.09 -9.18 -13.24
N LEU A 13 -0.22 -10.26 -12.46
CA LEU A 13 -1.31 -10.43 -11.51
C LEU A 13 -1.35 -9.31 -10.46
N ILE A 14 -0.18 -8.91 -9.94
CA ILE A 14 -0.07 -7.82 -8.97
C ILE A 14 -0.53 -6.51 -9.61
N ALA A 15 -0.04 -6.20 -10.82
CA ALA A 15 -0.43 -4.99 -11.56
C ALA A 15 -1.95 -4.93 -11.81
N GLU A 16 -2.57 -6.05 -12.18
CA GLU A 16 -4.02 -6.16 -12.35
C GLU A 16 -4.78 -5.95 -11.02
N ASN A 17 -4.32 -6.62 -9.95
CA ASN A 17 -4.93 -6.54 -8.62
C ASN A 17 -4.96 -5.10 -8.08
N ILE A 18 -3.85 -4.37 -8.22
CA ILE A 18 -3.75 -2.98 -7.75
C ILE A 18 -4.21 -1.95 -8.78
N LYS A 19 -4.66 -2.39 -9.97
CA LYS A 19 -4.98 -1.50 -11.10
C LYS A 19 -3.86 -0.49 -11.38
N LEU A 20 -2.64 -0.97 -11.58
CA LEU A 20 -1.43 -0.16 -11.69
C LEU A 20 -1.55 0.95 -12.74
N ASP A 21 -2.07 0.65 -13.93
CA ASP A 21 -2.22 1.65 -15.00
C ASP A 21 -3.12 2.82 -14.58
N TRP A 22 -4.23 2.52 -13.89
CA TRP A 22 -5.13 3.54 -13.37
C TRP A 22 -4.49 4.37 -12.24
N LEU A 23 -3.75 3.73 -11.34
CA LEU A 23 -3.01 4.43 -10.29
C LEU A 23 -1.97 5.39 -10.88
N LEU A 24 -1.25 4.97 -11.92
CA LEU A 24 -0.27 5.82 -12.62
C LEU A 24 -0.95 6.97 -13.35
N GLU A 25 -2.12 6.76 -13.95
CA GLU A 25 -2.90 7.83 -14.59
C GLU A 25 -3.32 8.90 -13.56
N VAL A 26 -3.81 8.48 -12.39
CA VAL A 26 -4.20 9.38 -11.30
C VAL A 26 -2.97 10.10 -10.73
N ALA A 27 -1.91 9.37 -10.40
CA ALA A 27 -0.68 9.92 -9.85
C ALA A 27 -0.02 10.94 -10.78
N ASN A 28 -0.09 10.73 -12.10
CA ASN A 28 0.44 11.67 -13.09
C ASN A 28 -0.25 13.05 -13.04
N ARG A 29 -1.49 13.13 -12.55
CA ARG A 29 -2.21 14.41 -12.33
C ARG A 29 -1.69 15.16 -11.11
N ASN A 30 -1.16 14.45 -10.12
CA ASN A 30 -0.64 15.02 -8.87
C ASN A 30 0.85 15.39 -8.97
N GLY A 31 1.63 14.64 -9.74
CA GLY A 31 3.00 15.00 -10.11
C GLY A 31 3.96 13.82 -10.21
N LYS A 32 5.18 14.10 -10.70
CA LYS A 32 6.21 13.08 -10.96
C LYS A 32 6.62 12.29 -9.70
N SER A 33 6.60 12.93 -8.53
CA SER A 33 6.94 12.26 -7.27
C SER A 33 5.93 11.18 -6.89
N GLU A 34 4.63 11.41 -7.12
CA GLU A 34 3.61 10.41 -6.81
C GLU A 34 3.65 9.23 -7.78
N VAL A 35 3.95 9.49 -9.06
CA VAL A 35 4.21 8.44 -10.05
C VAL A 35 5.37 7.54 -9.60
N ALA A 36 6.46 8.13 -9.09
CA ALA A 36 7.59 7.37 -8.55
C ALA A 36 7.18 6.53 -7.33
N MET A 37 6.42 7.11 -6.39
CA MET A 37 5.92 6.37 -5.22
C MET A 37 5.05 5.16 -5.62
N VAL A 38 4.17 5.31 -6.62
CA VAL A 38 3.35 4.19 -7.12
C VAL A 38 4.23 3.06 -7.67
N HIS A 39 5.27 3.40 -8.44
CA HIS A 39 6.23 2.41 -8.95
C HIS A 39 6.99 1.71 -7.81
N GLU A 40 7.49 2.46 -6.83
CA GLU A 40 8.23 1.91 -5.70
C GLU A 40 7.36 0.96 -4.86
N ILE A 41 6.11 1.32 -4.60
CA ILE A 41 5.16 0.45 -3.89
C ILE A 41 4.92 -0.83 -4.69
N TYR A 42 4.69 -0.73 -5.99
CA TYR A 42 4.53 -1.89 -6.87
C TYR A 42 5.76 -2.80 -6.84
N ASP A 43 6.96 -2.24 -6.88
CA ASP A 43 8.20 -3.01 -6.84
C ASP A 43 8.38 -3.73 -5.51
N VAL A 44 8.02 -3.12 -4.38
CA VAL A 44 8.05 -3.77 -3.05
C VAL A 44 7.04 -4.92 -2.97
N ILE A 45 5.85 -4.77 -3.55
CA ILE A 45 4.88 -5.86 -3.60
C ILE A 45 5.41 -7.01 -4.45
N CYS A 46 6.00 -6.69 -5.61
CA CYS A 46 6.65 -7.68 -6.45
C CYS A 46 7.78 -8.40 -5.72
N ASP A 47 8.61 -7.67 -4.97
CA ASP A 47 9.72 -8.26 -4.23
C ASP A 47 9.26 -9.26 -3.15
N MET A 48 8.20 -8.91 -2.40
CA MET A 48 7.65 -9.79 -1.38
C MET A 48 6.97 -11.03 -1.95
N VAL A 49 6.37 -10.94 -3.14
CA VAL A 49 5.64 -12.06 -3.77
C VAL A 49 6.55 -12.97 -4.60
N CYS A 50 7.53 -12.40 -5.31
CA CYS A 50 8.29 -13.10 -6.34
C CYS A 50 9.57 -13.76 -5.83
N TYR A 51 10.14 -13.31 -4.72
CA TYR A 51 11.41 -13.83 -4.21
C TYR A 51 11.21 -14.65 -2.93
N PRO A 52 11.36 -15.98 -2.99
CA PRO A 52 11.19 -16.86 -1.83
C PRO A 52 12.17 -16.55 -0.70
N ARG A 53 11.65 -16.61 0.54
CA ARG A 53 12.43 -16.44 1.78
C ARG A 53 11.99 -17.52 2.78
N LYS A 54 12.81 -17.78 3.80
CA LYS A 54 12.40 -18.66 4.91
C LYS A 54 11.31 -17.99 5.75
N GLN A 55 11.55 -16.74 6.14
CA GLN A 55 10.69 -15.97 7.02
C GLN A 55 10.86 -14.46 6.75
N VAL A 56 9.87 -13.68 7.15
CA VAL A 56 9.88 -12.21 7.07
C VAL A 56 9.52 -11.66 8.45
N VAL A 57 10.24 -10.64 8.90
CA VAL A 57 9.98 -9.96 10.17
C VAL A 57 9.16 -8.71 9.91
N ILE A 58 7.98 -8.60 10.54
CA ILE A 58 7.07 -7.48 10.43
C ILE A 58 6.66 -7.06 11.84
N LYS A 59 6.96 -5.81 12.23
CA LYS A 59 6.68 -5.26 13.58
C LYS A 59 7.08 -6.25 14.69
N GLU A 60 8.35 -6.67 14.67
CA GLU A 60 8.96 -7.62 15.62
C GLU A 60 8.38 -9.04 15.62
N THR A 61 7.39 -9.33 14.77
CA THR A 61 6.81 -10.66 14.62
C THR A 61 7.37 -11.36 13.39
N THR A 62 7.72 -12.64 13.53
CA THR A 62 8.25 -13.45 12.43
C THR A 62 7.14 -14.26 11.77
N TYR A 63 6.97 -14.10 10.46
CA TYR A 63 5.97 -14.82 9.67
C TYR A 63 6.64 -15.73 8.63
N PRO A 64 6.07 -16.92 8.34
CA PRO A 64 6.47 -17.70 7.16
C PRO A 64 6.26 -16.87 5.89
N TRP A 65 7.22 -16.94 4.96
CA TRP A 65 7.14 -16.17 3.70
C TRP A 65 5.86 -16.48 2.91
N ALA A 66 5.42 -17.74 2.88
CA ALA A 66 4.19 -18.12 2.20
C ALA A 66 2.95 -17.37 2.71
N THR A 67 2.89 -17.10 4.02
CA THR A 67 1.83 -16.28 4.64
C THR A 67 1.91 -14.85 4.14
N VAL A 68 3.10 -14.25 4.17
CA VAL A 68 3.31 -12.87 3.71
C VAL A 68 2.99 -12.73 2.21
N LYS A 69 3.45 -13.66 1.38
CA LYS A 69 3.12 -13.74 -0.05
C LYS A 69 1.61 -13.76 -0.27
N SER A 70 0.87 -14.62 0.45
CA SER A 70 -0.58 -14.72 0.33
C SER A 70 -1.28 -13.41 0.71
N GLN A 71 -0.80 -12.71 1.73
CA GLN A 71 -1.34 -11.42 2.15
C GLN A 71 -1.06 -10.32 1.12
N PHE A 72 0.16 -10.23 0.60
CA PHE A 72 0.51 -9.23 -0.41
C PHE A 72 -0.28 -9.40 -1.72
N LEU A 73 -0.64 -10.64 -2.09
CA LEU A 73 -1.50 -10.91 -3.26
C LEU A 73 -2.95 -10.41 -3.09
N LYS A 74 -3.39 -10.08 -1.87
CA LYS A 74 -4.73 -9.51 -1.61
C LYS A 74 -4.78 -8.00 -1.77
N LEU A 75 -3.64 -7.34 -1.98
CA LEU A 75 -3.61 -5.89 -2.14
C LEU A 75 -4.43 -5.46 -3.37
N ARG A 76 -5.05 -4.29 -3.27
CA ARG A 76 -5.95 -3.69 -4.26
C ARG A 76 -5.66 -2.19 -4.31
N TYR A 77 -6.16 -1.54 -5.35
CA TYR A 77 -5.91 -0.12 -5.59
C TYR A 77 -6.30 0.78 -4.40
N GLN A 78 -7.36 0.42 -3.64
CA GLN A 78 -7.78 1.17 -2.45
C GLN A 78 -6.67 1.23 -1.40
N HIS A 79 -6.04 0.09 -1.12
CA HIS A 79 -4.94 0.02 -0.15
C HIS A 79 -3.74 0.88 -0.58
N ILE A 80 -3.48 0.98 -1.88
CA ILE A 80 -2.36 1.80 -2.39
C ILE A 80 -2.67 3.29 -2.22
N GLY A 81 -3.90 3.72 -2.52
CA GLY A 81 -4.35 5.08 -2.28
C GLY A 81 -4.23 5.50 -0.82
N ASP A 82 -4.68 4.63 0.10
CA ASP A 82 -4.58 4.89 1.55
C ASP A 82 -3.12 5.04 2.00
N ILE A 83 -2.22 4.21 1.46
CA ILE A 83 -0.78 4.26 1.78
C ILE A 83 -0.15 5.54 1.24
N LEU A 84 -0.48 5.97 0.02
CA LEU A 84 0.03 7.22 -0.54
C LEU A 84 -0.36 8.41 0.34
N ASN A 85 -1.63 8.48 0.77
CA ASN A 85 -2.08 9.52 1.70
C ASN A 85 -1.29 9.48 3.02
N ARG A 86 -1.09 8.28 3.61
CA ARG A 86 -0.30 8.12 4.85
C ARG A 86 1.17 8.51 4.68
N ILE A 87 1.79 8.25 3.52
CA ILE A 87 3.19 8.61 3.25
C ILE A 87 3.34 10.14 3.12
N VAL A 88 2.37 10.80 2.48
CA VAL A 88 2.35 12.26 2.33
C VAL A 88 2.09 12.94 3.68
N ASP A 89 1.17 12.39 4.47
CA ASP A 89 0.82 12.91 5.80
C ASP A 89 1.85 12.58 6.89
N ALA A 90 2.76 11.63 6.63
CA ALA A 90 3.87 11.31 7.52
C ALA A 90 4.93 12.42 7.49
N GLU A 91 4.60 13.58 8.03
CA GLU A 91 5.61 14.38 8.72
C GLU A 91 6.22 13.47 9.80
N LEU A 92 7.55 13.42 9.90
CA LEU A 92 8.38 12.83 10.97
C LEU A 92 9.15 11.54 10.61
N GLY A 93 10.46 11.72 10.38
CA GLY A 93 11.52 10.94 11.04
C GLY A 93 11.56 9.42 10.86
N ILE A 94 10.89 8.85 9.85
CA ILE A 94 10.97 7.42 9.57
C ILE A 94 12.41 7.07 9.18
N LYS A 95 13.16 6.48 10.12
CA LYS A 95 14.56 6.09 9.92
C LYS A 95 14.73 4.96 8.91
N ASN A 96 13.70 4.13 8.74
CA ASN A 96 13.70 2.99 7.82
C ASN A 96 12.38 2.90 7.04
N MET A 97 12.33 3.59 5.90
CA MET A 97 11.15 3.66 5.04
C MET A 97 10.74 2.30 4.46
N SER A 98 11.72 1.42 4.18
CA SER A 98 11.46 0.08 3.64
C SER A 98 10.68 -0.79 4.64
N ALA A 99 11.14 -0.82 5.91
CA ALA A 99 10.45 -1.57 6.96
C ALA A 99 9.04 -1.00 7.23
N TYR A 100 8.90 0.32 7.21
CA TYR A 100 7.60 0.98 7.33
C TYR A 100 6.66 0.55 6.21
N LEU A 101 7.09 0.62 4.95
CA LEU A 101 6.26 0.30 3.80
C LEU A 101 5.81 -1.17 3.81
N VAL A 102 6.72 -2.12 4.04
CA VAL A 102 6.37 -3.55 4.15
C VAL A 102 5.35 -3.78 5.27
N SER A 103 5.55 -3.16 6.43
CA SER A 103 4.62 -3.34 7.55
C SER A 103 3.25 -2.71 7.29
N THR A 104 3.21 -1.59 6.59
CA THR A 104 1.96 -0.88 6.26
C THR A 104 1.19 -1.65 5.20
N LEU A 105 1.86 -2.15 4.15
CA LEU A 105 1.25 -3.02 3.13
C LEU A 105 0.68 -4.29 3.76
N TYR A 106 1.43 -4.93 4.68
CA TYR A 106 0.94 -6.11 5.38
C TYR A 106 -0.28 -5.80 6.25
N SER A 107 -0.26 -4.73 7.04
CA SER A 107 -1.42 -4.31 7.82
C SER A 107 -2.64 -3.98 6.94
N ALA A 108 -2.43 -3.26 5.83
CA ALA A 108 -3.49 -2.94 4.88
C ALA A 108 -4.12 -4.20 4.26
N SER A 109 -3.34 -5.25 4.00
CA SER A 109 -3.89 -6.51 3.50
C SER A 109 -4.75 -7.29 4.51
N LEU A 110 -4.59 -7.02 5.81
CA LEU A 110 -5.33 -7.69 6.89
C LEU A 110 -6.63 -6.97 7.24
N VAL A 111 -6.59 -5.63 7.32
CA VAL A 111 -7.69 -4.81 7.84
C VAL A 111 -8.09 -3.67 6.91
N GLY A 112 -7.49 -3.54 5.73
CA GLY A 112 -7.66 -2.39 4.83
C GLY A 112 -9.11 -2.11 4.46
N THR A 113 -9.93 -3.13 4.20
CA THR A 113 -11.37 -2.92 3.95
C THR A 113 -12.10 -2.34 5.16
N ILE A 114 -11.79 -2.81 6.37
CA ILE A 114 -12.43 -2.32 7.60
C ILE A 114 -11.94 -0.89 7.91
N GLU A 115 -10.64 -0.62 7.75
CA GLU A 115 -10.06 0.70 7.95
C GLU A 115 -10.64 1.74 6.97
N ALA A 116 -10.78 1.38 5.69
CA ALA A 116 -11.36 2.26 4.68
C ALA A 116 -12.83 2.60 4.97
N GLU A 117 -13.66 1.60 5.30
CA GLU A 117 -15.07 1.81 5.66
C GLU A 117 -15.22 2.65 6.94
N ALA A 118 -14.38 2.39 7.95
CA ALA A 118 -14.37 3.17 9.19
C ALA A 118 -13.99 4.64 8.93
N SER A 119 -13.00 4.89 8.05
CA SER A 119 -12.56 6.24 7.70
C SER A 119 -13.64 7.01 6.94
N MET A 120 -14.31 6.38 5.98
CA MET A 120 -15.43 7.01 5.26
C MET A 120 -16.58 7.37 6.19
N HIS A 121 -16.89 6.49 7.15
CA HIS A 121 -17.92 6.77 8.15
C HIS A 121 -17.54 7.95 9.05
N ASP A 122 -16.29 8.04 9.50
CA ASP A 122 -15.79 9.15 10.30
C ASP A 122 -15.84 10.49 9.55
N ASP A 123 -15.39 10.54 8.29
CA ASP A 123 -15.45 11.74 7.47
C ASP A 123 -16.90 12.19 7.19
N TYR A 124 -17.80 11.23 6.94
CA TYR A 124 -19.23 11.52 6.81
C TYR A 124 -19.82 12.10 8.11
N LEU A 125 -19.48 11.53 9.26
CA LEU A 125 -19.91 12.07 10.55
C LEU A 125 -19.32 13.46 10.84
N LYS A 126 -18.06 13.71 10.48
CA LYS A 126 -17.42 15.04 10.58
C LYS A 126 -18.11 16.07 9.69
N TYR A 127 -18.44 15.68 8.46
CA TYR A 127 -19.22 16.50 7.54
C TYR A 127 -20.59 16.88 8.14
N LEU A 128 -21.32 15.90 8.68
CA LEU A 128 -22.63 16.13 9.32
C LEU A 128 -22.54 16.96 10.60
N ARG A 129 -21.43 16.88 11.34
CA ARG A 129 -21.17 17.67 12.56
C ARG A 129 -20.67 19.09 12.28
N GLY A 130 -20.49 19.45 11.00
CA GLY A 130 -20.25 20.84 10.59
C GLY A 130 -18.85 21.38 10.89
N ASN A 131 -17.82 20.54 11.02
CA ASN A 131 -16.44 21.02 11.21
C ASN A 131 -15.54 20.64 10.02
N PRO A 132 -15.50 21.48 8.96
CA PRO A 132 -14.68 21.21 7.79
C PRO A 132 -13.20 21.59 8.02
N TYR A 133 -12.29 20.82 7.41
CA TYR A 133 -10.83 20.91 7.57
C TYR A 133 -10.18 22.27 7.26
N TRP A 134 -10.92 23.28 6.79
CA TRP A 134 -10.40 24.62 6.47
C TRP A 134 -10.40 25.61 7.65
N GLU A 135 -10.96 25.26 8.82
CA GLU A 135 -10.99 26.18 9.99
C GLU A 135 -9.81 26.01 10.98
N ARG A 136 -8.86 25.09 10.75
CA ARG A 136 -7.68 24.92 11.62
C ARG A 136 -6.38 25.45 11.00
N ARG A 137 -6.42 26.67 10.47
CA ARG A 137 -5.23 27.43 10.11
C ARG A 137 -5.27 28.82 10.73
N PHE A 138 -5.09 28.87 12.05
CA PHE A 138 -4.59 30.03 12.81
C PHE A 138 -3.72 29.50 13.95
#